data_AF-A0A4Y4KGX5-F1
#
_entry.id   AF-A0A4Y4KGX5-F1
#
_cell.length_a   1.000
_cell.length_b   1.000
_cell.length_c   1.000
_cell.angle_alpha   90.00
_cell.angle_beta   90.00
_cell.angle_gamma   90.00
#
_symmetry.space_group_name_H-M   'P 1'
#
loop_
_entity.id
_entity.type
_entity.pdbx_description
1 polymer ?
#
loop_
_entity_poly.entity_id
_entity_poly.type
_entity_poly.pdbx_seq_one_letter_code
_entity_poly.pdbx_strand_id
1 'polypeptide(L)'
;MTHLTADSMAELFSGAVTLAKSGEKVSPRGMATREVRDVHLLLTQPRARLLHAPPARIVNPAFAVAETVWHLSGSDASWIFDYNDRLRQFADDGVLLGAYGPRMRNWAGKVDQLARVVEILQADPDSRRALIQLYDPAQDAAGHKDVPCTLGFRFHLRAGRLHMATMMRGQDVWIGMPYDVFFYTVLHELVAGWLDAELGEFHLHIGSLHIYDEHVEQADALTSLSASPIMPDLRTPWTGFASLLDQVEAHDVTGHPGWDAMAETLRSYRLWKDGKHEQAWRAADRIDGPLGQALTAWYGELKRRSAERAATAGAR
;
A
#
# COMPACT_ATOMS: atom_id res chain seq x y z
N MET A 1 -3.81 -15.31 19.63
CA MET A 1 -3.88 -14.54 18.37
C MET A 1 -5.05 -13.58 18.49
N THR A 2 -4.78 -12.29 18.48
CA THR A 2 -5.85 -11.26 18.45
C THR A 2 -6.41 -11.19 17.05
N HIS A 3 -7.73 -11.17 16.90
CA HIS A 3 -8.38 -11.19 15.59
C HIS A 3 -9.31 -9.98 15.41
N LEU A 4 -9.28 -9.38 14.22
CA LEU A 4 -10.18 -8.29 13.84
C LEU A 4 -10.64 -8.47 12.40
N THR A 5 -11.94 -8.28 12.17
CA THR A 5 -12.58 -8.34 10.85
C THR A 5 -13.23 -7.01 10.54
N ALA A 6 -13.13 -6.58 9.29
CA ALA A 6 -13.79 -5.39 8.78
C ALA A 6 -14.14 -5.52 7.31
N ASP A 7 -15.11 -4.73 6.85
CA ASP A 7 -15.51 -4.69 5.46
C ASP A 7 -14.71 -3.64 4.67
N SER A 8 -14.16 -2.62 5.34
CA SER A 8 -13.40 -1.56 4.68
C SER A 8 -12.07 -1.24 5.35
N MET A 9 -11.16 -0.60 4.60
CA MET A 9 -9.87 -0.16 5.12
C MET A 9 -10.02 0.83 6.29
N ALA A 10 -11.02 1.71 6.28
CA ALA A 10 -11.28 2.65 7.38
C ALA A 10 -11.60 1.91 8.69
N GLU A 11 -12.51 0.95 8.65
CA GLU A 11 -12.89 0.15 9.81
C GLU A 11 -11.71 -0.73 10.30
N LEU A 12 -11.02 -1.38 9.36
CA LEU A 12 -9.85 -2.21 9.66
C LEU A 12 -8.74 -1.40 10.33
N PHE A 13 -8.43 -0.23 9.76
CA PHE A 13 -7.45 0.72 10.28
C PHE A 13 -7.81 1.20 11.67
N SER A 14 -9.06 1.64 11.88
CA SER A 14 -9.52 2.12 13.19
C SER A 14 -9.40 1.06 14.27
N GLY A 15 -9.84 -0.15 13.95
CA GLY A 15 -9.77 -1.28 14.86
C GLY A 15 -8.32 -1.63 15.21
N ALA A 16 -7.45 -1.69 14.20
CA ALA A 16 -6.03 -1.94 14.38
C ALA A 16 -5.34 -0.83 15.19
N VAL A 17 -5.70 0.44 14.98
CA VAL A 17 -5.17 1.58 15.76
C VAL A 17 -5.60 1.49 17.21
N THR A 18 -6.89 1.24 17.50
CA THR A 18 -7.38 1.02 18.86
C THR A 18 -6.65 -0.13 19.53
N LEU A 19 -6.45 -1.24 18.80
CA LEU A 19 -5.71 -2.38 19.30
C LEU A 19 -4.26 -2.01 19.63
N ALA A 20 -3.52 -1.40 18.70
CA ALA A 20 -2.13 -1.00 18.90
C ALA A 20 -1.97 -0.03 20.09
N LYS A 21 -2.89 0.93 20.25
CA LYS A 21 -2.89 1.90 21.37
C LYS A 21 -3.07 1.26 22.75
N SER A 22 -3.74 0.10 22.79
CA SER A 22 -3.90 -0.71 24.01
C SER A 22 -2.71 -1.62 24.33
N GLY A 23 -1.73 -1.69 23.41
CA GLY A 23 -0.55 -2.54 23.51
C GLY A 23 0.47 -2.10 24.55
N GLU A 24 1.48 -2.95 24.74
CA GLU A 24 2.60 -2.71 25.64
C GLU A 24 3.49 -1.59 25.13
N LYS A 25 3.96 -0.73 26.04
CA LYS A 25 4.99 0.26 25.68
C LYS A 25 6.33 -0.43 25.51
N VAL A 26 6.91 -0.31 24.33
CA VAL A 26 8.22 -0.87 23.97
C VAL A 26 9.04 0.14 23.17
N SER A 27 10.35 -0.10 23.01
CA SER A 27 11.21 0.81 22.23
C SER A 27 12.19 0.09 21.28
N PRO A 28 11.72 -0.66 20.28
CA PRO A 28 12.59 -1.27 19.28
C PRO A 28 13.46 -0.22 18.60
N ARG A 29 14.79 -0.45 18.56
CA ARG A 29 15.78 0.49 18.03
C ARG A 29 15.75 1.88 18.69
N GLY A 30 15.26 1.98 19.92
CA GLY A 30 15.16 3.25 20.67
C GLY A 30 13.94 4.11 20.31
N MET A 31 13.01 3.61 19.47
CA MET A 31 11.82 4.35 19.07
C MET A 31 10.61 3.95 19.92
N ALA A 32 10.07 4.88 20.70
CA ALA A 32 8.94 4.62 21.58
C ALA A 32 7.66 4.26 20.80
N THR A 33 7.07 3.12 21.13
CA THR A 33 5.89 2.54 20.46
C THR A 33 4.97 1.87 21.48
N ARG A 34 3.71 1.66 21.07
CA ARG A 34 2.80 0.70 21.69
C ARG A 34 2.62 -0.49 20.76
N GLU A 35 2.80 -1.70 21.28
CA GLU A 35 2.90 -2.93 20.50
C GLU A 35 1.91 -4.01 20.97
N VAL A 36 1.26 -4.66 20.02
CA VAL A 36 0.51 -5.91 20.21
C VAL A 36 1.11 -6.98 19.31
N ARG A 37 1.37 -8.17 19.88
CA ARG A 37 1.99 -9.29 19.17
C ARG A 37 0.96 -10.28 18.65
N ASP A 38 1.29 -10.95 17.55
CA ASP A 38 0.49 -12.02 16.92
C ASP A 38 -0.97 -11.62 16.63
N VAL A 39 -1.12 -10.62 15.76
CA VAL A 39 -2.40 -10.08 15.32
C VAL A 39 -2.79 -10.66 13.96
N HIS A 40 -4.08 -10.97 13.79
CA HIS A 40 -4.68 -11.33 12.52
C HIS A 40 -5.80 -10.33 12.17
N LEU A 41 -5.65 -9.69 11.01
CA LEU A 41 -6.65 -8.80 10.43
C LEU A 41 -7.28 -9.46 9.21
N LEU A 42 -8.60 -9.33 9.06
CA LEU A 42 -9.40 -9.84 7.95
C LEU A 42 -10.16 -8.70 7.28
N LEU A 43 -9.93 -8.51 5.98
CA LEU A 43 -10.68 -7.59 5.14
C LEU A 43 -11.57 -8.39 4.19
N THR A 44 -12.88 -8.26 4.35
CA THR A 44 -13.88 -9.05 3.59
C THR A 44 -14.18 -8.43 2.22
N GLN A 45 -13.96 -7.12 2.05
CA GLN A 45 -14.16 -6.42 0.78
C GLN A 45 -12.87 -5.69 0.34
N PRO A 46 -11.92 -6.41 -0.29
CA PRO A 46 -10.59 -5.88 -0.62
C PRO A 46 -10.58 -4.70 -1.62
N ARG A 47 -11.70 -4.35 -2.26
CA ARG A 47 -11.80 -3.14 -3.10
C ARG A 47 -12.09 -1.86 -2.31
N ALA A 48 -12.51 -1.96 -1.05
CA ALA A 48 -12.63 -0.84 -0.11
C ALA A 48 -11.27 -0.51 0.53
N ARG A 49 -10.21 -0.39 -0.29
CA ARG A 49 -8.80 -0.43 0.13
C ARG A 49 -8.14 0.90 0.40
N LEU A 50 -8.66 2.00 -0.14
CA LEU A 50 -8.09 3.32 0.05
C LEU A 50 -8.60 3.91 1.36
N LEU A 51 -7.70 4.08 2.34
CA LEU A 51 -8.06 4.62 3.65
C LEU A 51 -8.80 5.97 3.51
N HIS A 52 -10.03 6.02 3.99
CA HIS A 52 -10.81 7.23 4.14
C HIS A 52 -11.06 7.51 5.63
N ALA A 53 -10.25 8.40 6.22
CA ALA A 53 -10.38 8.80 7.63
C ALA A 53 -10.15 10.31 7.89
N PRO A 54 -10.64 11.25 7.04
CA PRO A 54 -10.49 12.67 7.32
C PRO A 54 -11.36 13.09 8.54
N PRO A 55 -10.97 14.13 9.29
CA PRO A 55 -9.69 14.85 9.19
C PRO A 55 -8.55 14.13 9.94
N ALA A 56 -8.84 13.07 10.70
CA ALA A 56 -7.89 12.42 11.59
C ALA A 56 -6.65 11.87 10.87
N ARG A 57 -6.85 11.28 9.68
CA ARG A 57 -5.77 10.74 8.85
C ARG A 57 -6.08 10.94 7.37
N ILE A 58 -5.28 11.80 6.72
CA ILE A 58 -5.30 12.03 5.28
C ILE A 58 -4.03 11.42 4.67
N VAL A 59 -4.19 10.35 3.87
CA VAL A 59 -3.09 9.66 3.19
C VAL A 59 -2.72 10.35 1.88
N ASN A 60 -1.50 10.14 1.39
CA ASN A 60 -1.09 10.59 0.05
C ASN A 60 -1.45 9.52 -0.98
N PRO A 61 -2.58 9.63 -1.72
CA PRO A 61 -2.97 8.57 -2.66
C PRO A 61 -1.99 8.43 -3.82
N ALA A 62 -1.27 9.49 -4.18
CA ALA A 62 -0.25 9.40 -5.22
C ALA A 62 0.93 8.52 -4.82
N PHE A 63 1.30 8.51 -3.53
CA PHE A 63 2.31 7.57 -3.05
C PHE A 63 1.78 6.14 -3.02
N ALA A 64 0.52 5.92 -2.60
CA ALA A 64 -0.11 4.60 -2.62
C ALA A 64 -0.11 4.00 -4.04
N VAL A 65 -0.46 4.81 -5.04
CA VAL A 65 -0.43 4.41 -6.46
C VAL A 65 1.00 4.20 -6.94
N ALA A 66 1.90 5.14 -6.68
CA ALA A 66 3.29 5.07 -7.15
C ALA A 66 3.99 3.82 -6.62
N GLU A 67 3.88 3.55 -5.32
CA GLU A 67 4.46 2.37 -4.68
C GLU A 67 3.85 1.06 -5.21
N THR A 68 2.53 1.05 -5.48
CA THR A 68 1.86 -0.11 -6.09
C THR A 68 2.41 -0.40 -7.49
N VAL A 69 2.52 0.61 -8.35
CA VAL A 69 3.06 0.47 -9.72
C VAL A 69 4.54 0.09 -9.68
N TRP A 70 5.31 0.66 -8.75
CA TRP A 70 6.73 0.35 -8.53
C TRP A 70 6.94 -1.13 -8.15
N HIS A 71 6.14 -1.64 -7.20
CA HIS A 71 6.19 -3.05 -6.84
C HIS A 71 5.73 -3.96 -7.99
N LEU A 72 4.61 -3.64 -8.65
CA LEU A 72 4.07 -4.47 -9.72
C LEU A 72 4.99 -4.52 -10.94
N SER A 73 5.70 -3.44 -11.27
CA SER A 73 6.67 -3.39 -12.38
C SER A 73 7.97 -4.15 -12.09
N GLY A 74 8.20 -4.54 -10.84
CA GLY A 74 9.44 -5.18 -10.44
C GLY A 74 10.60 -4.21 -10.20
N SER A 75 10.29 -2.91 -10.06
CA SER A 75 11.26 -1.84 -10.00
C SER A 75 11.89 -1.67 -8.61
N ASP A 76 13.18 -1.31 -8.58
CA ASP A 76 13.90 -0.72 -7.46
C ASP A 76 14.37 0.72 -7.76
N ALA A 77 13.85 1.32 -8.84
CA ALA A 77 14.33 2.59 -9.36
C ALA A 77 14.03 3.76 -8.40
N SER A 78 14.92 4.75 -8.42
CA SER A 78 14.91 5.90 -7.51
C SER A 78 13.76 6.90 -7.74
N TRP A 79 12.96 6.74 -8.80
CA TRP A 79 11.82 7.63 -9.07
C TRP A 79 10.76 7.56 -7.96
N ILE A 80 10.72 6.48 -7.17
CA ILE A 80 9.81 6.37 -6.02
C ILE A 80 10.02 7.49 -4.99
N PHE A 81 11.25 8.02 -4.90
CA PHE A 81 11.58 9.12 -4.00
C PHE A 81 10.89 10.44 -4.38
N ASP A 82 10.46 10.60 -5.62
CA ASP A 82 9.71 11.78 -6.04
C ASP A 82 8.29 11.81 -5.46
N TYR A 83 7.75 10.63 -5.11
CA TYR A 83 6.45 10.45 -4.47
C TYR A 83 6.56 10.36 -2.94
N ASN A 84 7.70 9.91 -2.43
CA ASN A 84 8.00 9.92 -1.00
C ASN A 84 9.52 10.06 -0.70
N ASP A 85 9.96 11.30 -0.53
CA ASP A 85 11.37 11.64 -0.27
C ASP A 85 11.91 11.05 1.04
N ARG A 86 11.03 10.74 2.01
CA ARG A 86 11.42 10.13 3.28
C ARG A 86 12.01 8.74 3.10
N LEU A 87 11.72 8.05 2.01
CA LEU A 87 12.28 6.71 1.75
C LEU A 87 13.80 6.75 1.56
N ARG A 88 14.38 7.90 1.18
CA ARG A 88 15.84 8.05 1.03
C ARG A 88 16.61 7.72 2.30
N GLN A 89 16.00 7.89 3.47
CA GLN A 89 16.66 7.57 4.75
C GLN A 89 16.90 6.07 4.94
N PHE A 90 16.13 5.23 4.25
CA PHE A 90 16.24 3.77 4.28
C PHE A 90 17.09 3.21 3.13
N ALA A 91 17.43 4.05 2.15
CA ALA A 91 18.23 3.63 1.01
C ALA A 91 19.72 3.47 1.38
N ASP A 92 20.34 2.46 0.79
CA ASP A 92 21.78 2.24 0.78
C ASP A 92 22.28 2.55 -0.63
N ASP A 93 23.18 3.54 -0.74
CA ASP A 93 23.68 4.06 -2.02
C ASP A 93 22.57 4.45 -3.03
N GLY A 94 21.44 4.94 -2.50
CA GLY A 94 20.30 5.36 -3.30
C GLY A 94 19.37 4.23 -3.73
N VAL A 95 19.59 3.00 -3.27
CA VAL A 95 18.77 1.82 -3.57
C VAL A 95 18.06 1.32 -2.31
N LEU A 96 16.79 0.98 -2.45
CA LEU A 96 15.99 0.31 -1.42
C LEU A 96 16.19 -1.20 -1.54
N LEU A 97 17.16 -1.76 -0.81
CA LEU A 97 17.50 -3.18 -0.92
C LEU A 97 16.36 -4.11 -0.49
N GLY A 98 15.41 -3.62 0.29
CA GLY A 98 14.20 -4.31 0.75
C GLY A 98 13.02 -4.24 -0.22
N ALA A 99 13.18 -3.57 -1.37
CA ALA A 99 12.12 -3.36 -2.36
C ALA A 99 11.38 -4.66 -2.73
N TYR A 100 10.05 -4.63 -2.69
CA TYR A 100 9.27 -5.84 -3.01
C TYR A 100 9.26 -6.15 -4.50
N GLY A 101 9.45 -5.14 -5.37
CA GLY A 101 9.40 -5.29 -6.82
C GLY A 101 10.38 -6.34 -7.34
N PRO A 102 11.70 -6.14 -7.19
CA PRO A 102 12.70 -7.09 -7.68
C PRO A 102 12.52 -8.45 -7.00
N ARG A 103 12.15 -8.46 -5.73
CA ARG A 103 11.96 -9.70 -4.98
C ARG A 103 10.76 -10.50 -5.49
N MET A 104 9.67 -9.84 -5.88
CA MET A 104 8.47 -10.49 -6.40
C MET A 104 8.60 -10.87 -7.88
N ARG A 105 9.14 -9.98 -8.72
CA ARG A 105 9.10 -10.10 -10.18
C ARG A 105 10.41 -10.57 -10.81
N ASN A 106 11.53 -10.45 -10.11
CA ASN A 106 12.86 -10.72 -10.67
C ASN A 106 13.85 -11.22 -9.60
N TRP A 107 13.42 -12.17 -8.75
CA TRP A 107 14.22 -12.64 -7.63
C TRP A 107 15.54 -13.23 -8.13
N ALA A 108 16.66 -12.72 -7.61
CA ALA A 108 18.02 -13.06 -8.01
C ALA A 108 18.26 -12.96 -9.54
N GLY A 109 17.51 -12.11 -10.25
CA GLY A 109 17.60 -11.93 -11.70
C GLY A 109 17.03 -13.09 -12.52
N LYS A 110 16.27 -14.01 -11.89
CA LYS A 110 15.93 -15.31 -12.48
C LYS A 110 14.49 -15.74 -12.30
N VAL A 111 13.79 -15.29 -11.26
CA VAL A 111 12.48 -15.84 -10.88
C VAL A 111 11.43 -14.75 -10.77
N ASP A 112 10.42 -14.79 -11.64
CA ASP A 112 9.17 -14.07 -11.47
C ASP A 112 8.21 -14.92 -10.63
N GLN A 113 8.15 -14.65 -9.33
CA GLN A 113 7.31 -15.39 -8.40
C GLN A 113 5.82 -15.13 -8.64
N LEU A 114 5.47 -13.93 -9.14
CA LEU A 114 4.08 -13.58 -9.44
C LEU A 114 3.56 -14.39 -10.63
N ALA A 115 4.34 -14.46 -11.71
CA ALA A 115 4.03 -15.33 -12.86
C ALA A 115 3.87 -16.78 -12.39
N ARG A 116 4.79 -17.24 -11.53
CA ARG A 116 4.78 -18.61 -11.00
C ARG A 116 3.54 -18.93 -10.17
N VAL A 117 3.03 -17.99 -9.39
CA VAL A 117 1.77 -18.14 -8.64
C VAL A 117 0.60 -18.41 -9.59
N VAL A 118 0.49 -17.62 -10.66
CA VAL A 118 -0.58 -17.78 -11.66
C VAL A 118 -0.47 -19.14 -12.35
N GLU A 119 0.73 -19.52 -12.82
CA GLU A 119 0.99 -20.83 -13.43
C GLU A 119 0.60 -22.00 -12.51
N ILE A 120 0.98 -21.92 -11.22
CA ILE A 120 0.69 -22.96 -10.24
C ILE A 120 -0.82 -23.14 -10.07
N LEU A 121 -1.58 -22.05 -9.92
CA LEU A 121 -3.02 -22.11 -9.66
C LEU A 121 -3.84 -22.42 -10.92
N GLN A 122 -3.34 -22.09 -12.11
CA GLN A 122 -3.94 -22.54 -13.37
C GLN A 122 -3.75 -24.05 -13.58
N ALA A 123 -2.58 -24.59 -13.21
CA ALA A 123 -2.29 -26.01 -13.35
C ALA A 123 -2.96 -26.87 -12.26
N ASP A 124 -3.01 -26.36 -11.02
CA ASP A 124 -3.64 -27.01 -9.87
C ASP A 124 -4.37 -25.95 -9.01
N PRO A 125 -5.68 -25.73 -9.24
CA PRO A 125 -6.48 -24.78 -8.48
C PRO A 125 -6.48 -25.06 -6.96
N ASP A 126 -6.31 -26.31 -6.55
CA ASP A 126 -6.30 -26.71 -5.14
C ASP A 126 -4.92 -26.61 -4.48
N SER A 127 -3.91 -26.19 -5.25
CA SER A 127 -2.53 -26.07 -4.79
C SER A 127 -2.41 -25.26 -3.50
N ARG A 128 -1.54 -25.74 -2.60
CA ARG A 128 -1.09 -25.03 -1.40
C ARG A 128 0.31 -24.46 -1.56
N ARG A 129 0.82 -24.42 -2.79
CA ARG A 129 2.21 -24.03 -3.14
C ARG A 129 2.30 -22.66 -3.79
N ALA A 130 1.18 -22.00 -4.06
CA ALA A 130 1.14 -20.68 -4.65
C ALA A 130 1.54 -19.62 -3.61
N LEU A 131 2.82 -19.22 -3.65
CA LEU A 131 3.39 -18.25 -2.72
C LEU A 131 4.42 -17.33 -3.41
N ILE A 132 4.57 -16.13 -2.85
CA ILE A 132 5.66 -15.19 -3.13
C ILE A 132 6.43 -14.99 -1.83
N GLN A 133 7.75 -15.18 -1.84
CA GLN A 133 8.64 -14.94 -0.71
C GLN A 133 9.39 -13.61 -0.90
N LEU A 134 9.42 -12.77 0.13
CA LEU A 134 10.10 -11.47 0.09
C LEU A 134 11.33 -11.39 0.99
N TYR A 135 11.35 -12.05 2.15
CA TYR A 135 12.56 -12.04 2.98
C TYR A 135 13.64 -12.94 2.36
N ASP A 136 14.84 -12.39 2.17
CA ASP A 136 16.03 -13.09 1.69
C ASP A 136 17.03 -13.27 2.86
N PRO A 137 17.22 -14.47 3.41
CA PRO A 137 18.18 -14.67 4.49
C PRO A 137 19.62 -14.35 4.08
N ALA A 138 19.98 -14.42 2.79
CA ALA A 138 21.32 -14.11 2.33
C ALA A 138 21.60 -12.59 2.29
N GLN A 139 20.57 -11.77 2.05
CA GLN A 139 20.70 -10.32 1.96
C GLN A 139 20.28 -9.63 3.26
N ASP A 140 19.12 -9.98 3.81
CA ASP A 140 18.49 -9.28 4.93
C ASP A 140 19.18 -9.56 6.27
N ALA A 141 19.89 -10.67 6.40
CA ALA A 141 20.73 -10.94 7.57
C ALA A 141 22.06 -10.18 7.54
N ALA A 142 22.43 -9.57 6.40
CA ALA A 142 23.72 -8.93 6.19
C ALA A 142 23.79 -7.47 6.71
N GLY A 143 22.68 -6.90 7.21
CA GLY A 143 22.68 -5.63 7.93
C GLY A 143 22.59 -4.37 7.07
N HIS A 144 21.69 -4.33 6.09
CA HIS A 144 21.31 -3.09 5.40
C HIS A 144 20.14 -2.37 6.09
N LYS A 145 19.85 -1.13 5.68
CA LYS A 145 18.85 -0.27 6.36
C LYS A 145 17.42 -0.70 6.09
N ASP A 146 17.16 -1.13 4.86
CA ASP A 146 15.81 -1.44 4.38
C ASP A 146 15.56 -2.95 4.31
N VAL A 147 15.14 -3.57 5.42
CA VAL A 147 14.76 -4.99 5.48
C VAL A 147 13.24 -5.08 5.31
N PRO A 148 12.69 -5.91 4.41
CA PRO A 148 11.25 -5.96 4.18
C PRO A 148 10.51 -6.34 5.46
N CYS A 149 9.42 -5.62 5.74
CA CYS A 149 8.52 -5.95 6.84
C CYS A 149 7.58 -7.10 6.45
N THR A 150 7.25 -7.21 5.17
CA THR A 150 6.43 -8.29 4.62
C THR A 150 7.29 -9.49 4.28
N LEU A 151 6.88 -10.66 4.76
CA LEU A 151 7.61 -11.92 4.54
C LEU A 151 7.19 -12.59 3.24
N GLY A 152 5.93 -12.48 2.86
CA GLY A 152 5.42 -13.08 1.63
C GLY A 152 3.89 -13.13 1.54
N PHE A 153 3.41 -13.54 0.37
CA PHE A 153 2.00 -13.69 0.02
C PHE A 153 1.67 -15.15 -0.27
N ARG A 154 0.52 -15.63 0.19
CA ARG A 154 0.00 -16.97 -0.07
C ARG A 154 -1.38 -16.87 -0.70
N PHE A 155 -1.64 -17.72 -1.69
CA PHE A 155 -2.87 -17.68 -2.47
C PHE A 155 -3.57 -19.03 -2.42
N HIS A 156 -4.89 -19.02 -2.25
CA HIS A 156 -5.71 -20.23 -2.29
C HIS A 156 -6.96 -19.96 -3.15
N LEU A 157 -7.10 -20.70 -4.25
CA LEU A 157 -8.30 -20.67 -5.08
C LEU A 157 -9.27 -21.74 -4.59
N ARG A 158 -10.43 -21.35 -4.04
CA ARG A 158 -11.41 -22.28 -3.47
C ARG A 158 -12.80 -21.91 -3.93
N ALA A 159 -13.52 -22.89 -4.47
CA ALA A 159 -14.89 -22.71 -4.97
C ALA A 159 -15.04 -21.47 -5.88
N GLY A 160 -14.07 -21.26 -6.78
CA GLY A 160 -14.08 -20.12 -7.72
C GLY A 160 -13.69 -18.77 -7.13
N ARG A 161 -13.33 -18.68 -5.83
CA ARG A 161 -12.84 -17.46 -5.19
C ARG A 161 -11.38 -17.55 -4.83
N LEU A 162 -10.61 -16.51 -5.13
CA LEU A 162 -9.22 -16.41 -4.72
C LEU A 162 -9.13 -15.74 -3.35
N HIS A 163 -8.56 -16.43 -2.37
CA HIS A 163 -8.21 -15.86 -1.07
C HIS A 163 -6.71 -15.57 -1.02
N MET A 164 -6.33 -14.45 -0.40
CA MET A 164 -4.93 -14.08 -0.22
C MET A 164 -4.62 -13.87 1.27
N ALA A 165 -3.49 -14.41 1.72
CA ALA A 165 -2.97 -14.18 3.06
C ALA A 165 -1.52 -13.68 3.00
N THR A 166 -1.20 -12.65 3.77
CA THR A 166 0.17 -12.14 3.93
C THR A 166 0.63 -12.27 5.38
N MET A 167 1.94 -12.38 5.58
CA MET A 167 2.59 -12.38 6.88
C MET A 167 3.60 -11.24 6.95
N MET A 168 3.53 -10.42 8.00
CA MET A 168 4.46 -9.33 8.27
C MET A 168 5.15 -9.53 9.62
N ARG A 169 6.47 -9.31 9.70
CA ARG A 169 7.21 -9.34 10.97
C ARG A 169 6.86 -8.14 11.86
N GLY A 170 6.51 -7.01 11.26
CA GLY A 170 6.07 -5.81 11.95
C GLY A 170 5.25 -4.92 11.02
N GLN A 171 4.30 -4.18 11.57
CA GLN A 171 3.42 -3.27 10.83
C GLN A 171 3.19 -2.00 11.65
N ASP A 172 3.62 -0.86 11.11
CA ASP A 172 3.25 0.47 11.61
C ASP A 172 1.82 0.74 11.17
N VAL A 173 0.90 0.65 12.12
CA VAL A 173 -0.53 0.80 11.85
C VAL A 173 -0.88 2.19 11.31
N TRP A 174 -0.16 3.25 11.67
CA TRP A 174 -0.53 4.63 11.36
C TRP A 174 0.02 5.14 10.03
N ILE A 175 1.27 4.78 9.73
CA ILE A 175 1.95 5.21 8.51
C ILE A 175 1.93 4.13 7.43
N GLY A 176 2.37 2.90 7.76
CA GLY A 176 2.65 1.85 6.78
C GLY A 176 1.38 1.15 6.29
N MET A 177 0.54 0.70 7.23
CA MET A 177 -0.63 -0.13 6.95
C MET A 177 -1.55 0.40 5.83
N PRO A 178 -1.85 1.72 5.73
CA PRO A 178 -2.69 2.22 4.64
C PRO A 178 -2.12 1.99 3.23
N TYR A 179 -0.79 2.06 3.07
CA TYR A 179 -0.13 1.86 1.77
C TYR A 179 0.08 0.38 1.47
N ASP A 180 0.49 -0.37 2.50
CA ASP A 180 0.65 -1.82 2.44
C ASP A 180 -0.64 -2.52 2.02
N VAL A 181 -1.76 -2.27 2.72
CA VAL A 181 -3.05 -2.91 2.39
C VAL A 181 -3.55 -2.47 1.01
N PHE A 182 -3.29 -1.23 0.60
CA PHE A 182 -3.62 -0.78 -0.76
C PHE A 182 -2.91 -1.62 -1.82
N PHE A 183 -1.58 -1.78 -1.73
CA PHE A 183 -0.82 -2.62 -2.67
C PHE A 183 -1.26 -4.08 -2.60
N TYR A 184 -1.39 -4.66 -1.40
CA TYR A 184 -1.72 -6.08 -1.24
C TYR A 184 -3.07 -6.41 -1.85
N THR A 185 -4.07 -5.56 -1.66
CA THR A 185 -5.41 -5.80 -2.18
C THR A 185 -5.53 -5.53 -3.69
N VAL A 186 -4.68 -4.66 -4.26
CA VAL A 186 -4.51 -4.56 -5.72
C VAL A 186 -3.88 -5.84 -6.28
N LEU A 187 -2.81 -6.34 -5.67
CA LEU A 187 -2.17 -7.61 -6.07
C LEU A 187 -3.16 -8.77 -6.02
N HIS A 188 -3.96 -8.85 -4.95
CA HIS A 188 -5.02 -9.85 -4.76
C HIS A 188 -6.06 -9.81 -5.89
N GLU A 189 -6.55 -8.62 -6.24
CA GLU A 189 -7.52 -8.42 -7.32
C GLU A 189 -6.95 -8.82 -8.69
N LEU A 190 -5.69 -8.48 -8.96
CA LEU A 190 -5.04 -8.84 -10.22
C LEU A 190 -4.87 -10.35 -10.37
N VAL A 191 -4.37 -11.03 -9.35
CA VAL A 191 -4.22 -12.50 -9.37
C VAL A 191 -5.59 -13.17 -9.49
N ALA A 192 -6.64 -12.63 -8.85
CA ALA A 192 -8.00 -13.13 -9.02
C ALA A 192 -8.46 -12.99 -10.48
N GLY A 193 -8.21 -11.83 -11.10
CA GLY A 193 -8.52 -11.58 -12.51
C GLY A 193 -7.79 -12.52 -13.48
N TRP A 194 -6.50 -12.76 -13.28
CA TRP A 194 -5.70 -13.66 -14.14
C TRP A 194 -6.07 -15.14 -14.02
N LEU A 195 -6.80 -15.49 -12.96
CA LEU A 195 -7.33 -16.84 -12.73
C LEU A 195 -8.82 -16.95 -13.06
N ASP A 196 -9.45 -15.88 -13.59
CA ASP A 196 -10.90 -15.79 -13.81
C ASP A 196 -11.71 -16.15 -12.54
N ALA A 197 -11.23 -15.72 -11.39
CA ALA A 197 -11.79 -16.01 -10.07
C ALA A 197 -12.52 -14.80 -9.49
N GLU A 198 -13.50 -15.06 -8.62
CA GLU A 198 -14.04 -14.03 -7.74
C GLU A 198 -12.98 -13.57 -6.73
N LEU A 199 -13.07 -12.30 -6.34
CA LEU A 199 -12.21 -11.75 -5.30
C LEU A 199 -12.74 -12.21 -3.93
N GLY A 200 -11.98 -13.07 -3.25
CA GLY A 200 -12.29 -13.56 -1.91
C GLY A 200 -11.75 -12.65 -0.81
N GLU A 201 -11.60 -13.23 0.38
CA GLU A 201 -11.13 -12.53 1.57
C GLU A 201 -9.62 -12.28 1.57
N PHE A 202 -9.21 -11.17 2.17
CA PHE A 202 -7.80 -10.82 2.40
C PHE A 202 -7.43 -10.94 3.88
N HIS A 203 -6.39 -11.72 4.18
CA HIS A 203 -5.88 -11.95 5.53
C HIS A 203 -4.49 -11.32 5.70
N LEU A 204 -4.31 -10.58 6.79
CA LEU A 204 -3.03 -9.98 7.18
C LEU A 204 -2.63 -10.49 8.56
N HIS A 205 -1.58 -11.30 8.62
CA HIS A 205 -0.98 -11.80 9.85
C HIS A 205 0.23 -10.95 10.21
N ILE A 206 0.31 -10.48 11.46
CA ILE A 206 1.27 -9.48 11.91
C ILE A 206 1.93 -9.97 13.19
N GLY A 207 3.26 -10.11 13.16
CA GLY A 207 4.06 -10.47 14.35
C GLY A 207 4.07 -9.35 15.40
N SER A 208 4.30 -8.10 14.96
CA SER A 208 4.29 -6.89 15.80
C SER A 208 3.45 -5.79 15.15
N LEU A 209 2.21 -5.62 15.62
CA LEU A 209 1.37 -4.47 15.25
C LEU A 209 1.69 -3.34 16.21
N HIS A 210 2.11 -2.19 15.70
CA HIS A 210 2.52 -1.09 16.56
C HIS A 210 2.09 0.28 16.05
N ILE A 211 2.00 1.23 16.99
CA ILE A 211 1.87 2.66 16.73
C ILE A 211 3.00 3.40 17.46
N TYR A 212 3.69 4.30 16.77
CA TYR A 212 4.69 5.17 17.41
C TYR A 212 4.01 6.16 18.36
N ASP A 213 4.62 6.42 19.52
CA ASP A 213 4.04 7.28 20.55
C ASP A 213 3.73 8.69 20.04
N GLU A 214 4.53 9.20 19.09
CA GLU A 214 4.30 10.51 18.45
C GLU A 214 2.98 10.60 17.66
N HIS A 215 2.39 9.47 17.29
CA HIS A 215 1.13 9.40 16.54
C HIS A 215 -0.09 9.09 17.42
N VAL A 216 0.11 8.78 18.71
CA VAL A 216 -0.99 8.35 19.60
C VAL A 216 -2.02 9.46 19.80
N GLU A 217 -1.57 10.70 20.02
CA GLU A 217 -2.47 11.85 20.21
C GLU A 217 -3.24 12.17 18.92
N GLN A 218 -2.57 12.12 17.76
CA GLN A 218 -3.25 12.30 16.46
C GLN A 218 -4.32 11.21 16.23
N ALA A 219 -4.03 9.99 16.66
CA ALA A 219 -4.94 8.86 16.55
C ALA A 219 -6.15 8.97 17.50
N ASP A 220 -6.15 9.84 18.52
CA ASP A 220 -7.34 10.11 19.35
C ASP A 220 -8.45 10.84 18.55
N ALA A 221 -8.12 11.48 17.43
CA ALA A 221 -9.10 12.13 16.56
C ALA A 221 -9.95 11.13 15.74
N LEU A 222 -9.60 9.84 15.71
CA LEU A 222 -10.37 8.78 15.05
C LEU A 222 -11.64 8.43 15.85
N THR A 223 -12.65 9.29 15.77
CA THR A 223 -13.89 9.18 16.57
C THR A 223 -15.13 8.83 15.76
N SER A 224 -15.12 9.06 14.44
CA SER A 224 -16.20 8.74 13.51
C SER A 224 -15.62 8.39 12.15
N LEU A 225 -16.01 7.24 11.59
CA LEU A 225 -15.51 6.77 10.32
C LEU A 225 -16.66 6.36 9.41
N SER A 226 -16.59 6.86 8.18
CA SER A 226 -17.31 6.28 7.05
C SER A 226 -16.49 5.13 6.48
N ALA A 227 -17.18 4.08 6.03
CA ALA A 227 -16.54 2.99 5.31
C ALA A 227 -15.76 3.53 4.10
N SER A 228 -14.58 2.98 3.85
CA SER A 228 -13.80 3.34 2.67
C SER A 228 -14.59 2.98 1.39
N PRO A 229 -14.71 3.89 0.40
CA PRO A 229 -15.51 3.59 -0.77
C PRO A 229 -14.85 2.51 -1.64
N ILE A 230 -15.68 1.81 -2.41
CA ILE A 230 -15.22 0.79 -3.34
C ILE A 230 -14.50 1.45 -4.52
N MET A 231 -13.25 1.05 -4.73
CA MET A 231 -12.49 1.51 -5.89
C MET A 231 -12.97 0.83 -7.18
N PRO A 232 -12.78 1.47 -8.35
CA PRO A 232 -12.99 0.84 -9.65
C PRO A 232 -12.27 -0.51 -9.75
N ASP A 233 -12.81 -1.40 -10.60
CA ASP A 233 -12.14 -2.67 -10.92
C ASP A 233 -10.75 -2.36 -11.52
N LEU A 234 -9.79 -3.25 -11.30
CA LEU A 234 -8.42 -3.16 -11.86
C LEU A 234 -8.02 -4.40 -12.66
N ARG A 235 -8.93 -5.38 -12.80
CA ARG A 235 -8.67 -6.60 -13.54
C ARG A 235 -8.27 -6.29 -14.98
N THR A 236 -7.18 -6.91 -15.40
CA THR A 236 -6.60 -6.75 -16.72
C THR A 236 -5.97 -8.07 -17.16
N PRO A 237 -5.88 -8.39 -18.46
CA PRO A 237 -5.18 -9.58 -18.91
C PRO A 237 -3.72 -9.61 -18.46
N TRP A 238 -3.16 -10.80 -18.21
CA TRP A 238 -1.74 -10.96 -17.94
C TRP A 238 -0.90 -10.50 -19.15
N THR A 239 -1.32 -10.89 -20.35
CA THR A 239 -0.70 -10.44 -21.60
C THR A 239 -0.90 -8.93 -21.77
N GLY A 240 0.21 -8.20 -21.90
CA GLY A 240 0.19 -6.74 -22.00
C GLY A 240 0.22 -6.00 -20.67
N PHE A 241 0.18 -6.71 -19.53
CA PHE A 241 0.23 -6.07 -18.21
C PHE A 241 1.49 -5.23 -17.97
N ALA A 242 2.66 -5.68 -18.46
CA ALA A 242 3.89 -4.88 -18.39
C ALA A 242 3.75 -3.55 -19.15
N SER A 243 3.22 -3.60 -20.38
CA SER A 243 2.97 -2.39 -21.17
C SER A 243 1.94 -1.46 -20.54
N LEU A 244 0.95 -2.00 -19.83
CA LEU A 244 -0.01 -1.22 -19.06
C LEU A 244 0.68 -0.44 -17.94
N LEU A 245 1.59 -1.10 -17.19
CA LEU A 245 2.36 -0.45 -16.14
C LEU A 245 3.29 0.64 -16.71
N ASP A 246 3.93 0.39 -17.86
CA ASP A 246 4.76 1.38 -18.55
C ASP A 246 3.94 2.64 -18.91
N GLN A 247 2.71 2.47 -19.41
CA GLN A 247 1.80 3.58 -19.70
C GLN A 247 1.42 4.35 -18.44
N VAL A 248 1.11 3.65 -17.34
CA VAL A 248 0.75 4.30 -16.07
C VAL A 248 1.93 5.08 -15.50
N GLU A 249 3.16 4.53 -15.56
CA GLU A 249 4.38 5.21 -15.14
C GLU A 249 4.66 6.46 -16.00
N ALA A 250 4.41 6.38 -17.30
CA ALA A 250 4.49 7.49 -18.24
C ALA A 250 3.35 8.52 -18.12
N HIS A 251 2.36 8.25 -17.27
CA HIS A 251 1.13 9.06 -17.09
C HIS A 251 0.23 9.12 -18.34
N ASP A 252 0.29 8.08 -19.18
CA ASP A 252 -0.50 7.93 -20.39
C ASP A 252 -1.89 7.33 -20.12
N VAL A 253 -2.81 7.53 -21.07
CA VAL A 253 -4.12 6.89 -21.05
C VAL A 253 -3.99 5.43 -21.49
N THR A 254 -4.45 4.54 -20.64
CA THR A 254 -4.45 3.08 -20.82
C THR A 254 -5.72 2.55 -21.49
N GLY A 255 -6.82 3.32 -21.41
CA GLY A 255 -8.15 2.89 -21.85
C GLY A 255 -8.87 2.01 -20.82
N HIS A 256 -8.29 1.82 -19.64
CA HIS A 256 -8.89 1.12 -18.53
C HIS A 256 -9.18 2.10 -17.37
N PRO A 257 -10.44 2.38 -17.02
CA PRO A 257 -10.80 3.48 -16.12
C PRO A 257 -10.07 3.50 -14.77
N GLY A 258 -9.87 2.34 -14.14
CA GLY A 258 -9.15 2.24 -12.87
C GLY A 258 -7.65 2.55 -12.99
N TRP A 259 -7.02 2.16 -14.10
CA TRP A 259 -5.60 2.42 -14.36
C TRP A 259 -5.38 3.84 -14.90
N ASP A 260 -6.32 4.37 -15.67
CA ASP A 260 -6.36 5.79 -16.07
C ASP A 260 -6.45 6.72 -14.86
N ALA A 261 -7.28 6.36 -13.87
CA ALA A 261 -7.36 7.10 -12.61
C ALA A 261 -6.03 7.06 -11.83
N MET A 262 -5.31 5.94 -11.85
CA MET A 262 -3.97 5.82 -11.25
C MET A 262 -2.95 6.69 -11.99
N ALA A 263 -2.89 6.62 -13.32
CA ALA A 263 -2.00 7.43 -14.15
C ALA A 263 -2.24 8.93 -13.93
N GLU A 264 -3.51 9.37 -13.93
CA GLU A 264 -3.89 10.76 -13.70
C GLU A 264 -3.58 11.21 -12.26
N THR A 265 -3.69 10.31 -11.26
CA THR A 265 -3.27 10.58 -9.88
C THR A 265 -1.77 10.90 -9.82
N LEU A 266 -0.94 10.11 -10.50
CA LEU A 266 0.50 10.33 -10.58
C LEU A 266 0.83 11.64 -11.30
N ARG A 267 0.20 11.87 -12.45
CA ARG A 267 0.36 13.10 -13.26
C ARG A 267 0.02 14.35 -12.47
N SER A 268 -1.15 14.35 -11.82
CA SER A 268 -1.62 15.44 -10.98
C SER A 268 -0.62 15.74 -9.85
N TYR A 269 -0.12 14.70 -9.18
CA TYR A 269 0.87 14.88 -8.11
C TYR A 269 2.20 15.44 -8.63
N ARG A 270 2.64 15.06 -9.82
CA ARG A 270 3.82 15.67 -10.46
C ARG A 270 3.62 17.16 -10.73
N LEU A 271 2.47 17.55 -11.29
CA LEU A 271 2.12 18.96 -11.47
C LEU A 271 2.17 19.73 -10.14
N TRP A 272 1.71 19.11 -9.05
CA TRP A 272 1.81 19.70 -7.72
C TRP A 272 3.26 19.92 -7.30
N LYS A 273 4.10 18.90 -7.42
CA LYS A 273 5.53 18.94 -7.06
C LYS A 273 6.31 19.98 -7.87
N ASP A 274 5.89 20.22 -9.12
CA ASP A 274 6.47 21.23 -10.01
C ASP A 274 5.93 22.65 -9.76
N GLY A 275 5.13 22.85 -8.71
CA GLY A 275 4.54 24.15 -8.35
C GLY A 275 3.33 24.57 -9.19
N LYS A 276 2.85 23.73 -10.12
CA LYS A 276 1.68 23.97 -10.98
C LYS A 276 0.38 23.61 -10.26
N HIS A 277 0.18 24.17 -9.06
CA HIS A 277 -0.90 23.74 -8.15
C HIS A 277 -2.31 23.83 -8.76
N GLU A 278 -2.65 24.88 -9.52
CA GLU A 278 -3.98 24.99 -10.15
C GLU A 278 -4.24 23.87 -11.17
N GLN A 279 -3.21 23.50 -11.95
CA GLN A 279 -3.31 22.41 -12.92
C GLN A 279 -3.44 21.07 -12.21
N ALA A 280 -2.73 20.88 -11.10
CA ALA A 280 -2.87 19.71 -10.24
C ALA A 280 -4.30 19.59 -9.68
N TRP A 281 -4.88 20.67 -9.14
CA TRP A 281 -6.27 20.65 -8.66
C TRP A 281 -7.26 20.28 -9.78
N ARG A 282 -7.13 20.89 -10.96
CA ARG A 282 -8.00 20.57 -12.11
C ARG A 282 -7.82 19.16 -12.65
N ALA A 283 -6.64 18.56 -12.46
CA ALA A 283 -6.38 17.17 -12.82
C ALA A 283 -7.04 16.24 -11.79
N ALA A 284 -6.79 16.47 -10.50
CA ALA A 284 -7.40 15.71 -9.40
C ALA A 284 -8.94 15.72 -9.44
N ASP A 285 -9.56 16.87 -9.73
CA ASP A 285 -11.03 17.03 -9.80
C ASP A 285 -11.67 16.26 -10.97
N ARG A 286 -10.88 15.90 -11.99
CA ARG A 286 -11.32 15.08 -13.13
C ARG A 286 -11.20 13.58 -12.88
N ILE A 287 -10.55 13.17 -11.78
CA ILE A 287 -10.45 11.76 -11.41
C ILE A 287 -11.72 11.38 -10.67
N ASP A 288 -12.58 10.62 -11.33
CA ASP A 288 -13.79 10.12 -10.69
C ASP A 288 -13.48 9.12 -9.56
N GLY A 289 -14.31 9.14 -8.53
CA GLY A 289 -14.28 8.15 -7.45
C GLY A 289 -13.22 8.39 -6.38
N PRO A 290 -12.78 7.34 -5.67
CA PRO A 290 -12.06 7.49 -4.40
C PRO A 290 -10.68 8.16 -4.53
N LEU A 291 -9.97 7.93 -5.63
CA LEU A 291 -8.64 8.51 -5.84
C LEU A 291 -8.66 10.03 -5.99
N GLY A 292 -9.58 10.57 -6.79
CA GLY A 292 -9.73 12.02 -6.95
C GLY A 292 -10.15 12.73 -5.66
N GLN A 293 -11.08 12.13 -4.92
CA GLN A 293 -11.50 12.63 -3.60
C GLN A 293 -10.33 12.64 -2.60
N ALA A 294 -9.57 11.55 -2.52
CA ALA A 294 -8.41 11.47 -1.65
C ALA A 294 -7.30 12.46 -2.05
N LEU A 295 -7.07 12.65 -3.35
CA LEU A 295 -6.02 13.52 -3.86
C LEU A 295 -6.35 15.00 -3.60
N THR A 296 -7.62 15.36 -3.79
CA THR A 296 -8.21 16.66 -3.42
C THR A 296 -8.03 16.93 -1.92
N ALA A 297 -8.40 15.97 -1.06
CA ALA A 297 -8.22 16.08 0.38
C ALA A 297 -6.73 16.25 0.76
N TRP A 298 -5.85 15.49 0.11
CA TRP A 298 -4.40 15.58 0.31
C TRP A 298 -3.84 16.96 -0.05
N TYR A 299 -4.25 17.55 -1.17
CA TYR A 299 -3.83 18.91 -1.53
C TYR A 299 -4.36 19.97 -0.57
N GLY A 300 -5.59 19.80 -0.05
CA GLY A 300 -6.12 20.64 1.02
C GLY A 300 -5.23 20.58 2.27
N GLU A 301 -4.84 19.38 2.65
CA GLU A 301 -3.94 19.14 3.78
C GLU A 301 -2.54 19.75 3.57
N LEU A 302 -1.97 19.63 2.37
CA LEU A 302 -0.69 20.26 2.04
C LEU A 302 -0.75 21.79 2.14
N LYS A 303 -1.85 22.41 1.67
CA LYS A 303 -2.08 23.86 1.85
C LYS A 303 -2.17 24.24 3.32
N ARG A 304 -2.96 23.51 4.11
CA ARG A 304 -3.12 23.75 5.56
C ARG A 304 -1.77 23.72 6.27
N ARG A 305 -0.98 22.65 6.07
CA ARG A 305 0.37 22.53 6.65
C ARG A 305 1.31 23.65 6.23
N SER A 306 1.21 24.10 4.97
CA SER A 306 2.03 25.21 4.48
C SER A 306 1.66 26.53 5.15
N ALA A 307 0.37 26.79 5.34
CA ALA A 307 -0.11 27.98 6.04
C ALA A 307 0.32 28.00 7.51
N GLU A 308 0.25 26.86 8.20
CA GLU A 308 0.68 26.73 9.61
C GLU A 308 2.19 26.96 9.79
N ARG A 309 3.01 26.42 8.88
CA ARG A 309 4.46 26.69 8.88
C ARG A 309 4.76 28.16 8.67
N ALA A 310 4.06 28.81 7.72
CA ALA A 310 4.23 30.24 7.47
C ALA A 310 3.82 31.09 8.68
N ALA A 311 2.71 30.75 9.34
CA ALA A 311 2.25 31.45 10.54
C ALA A 311 3.25 31.32 11.72
N THR A 312 3.86 30.15 11.88
CA THR A 312 4.85 29.91 12.95
C THR A 312 6.18 30.60 12.64
N ALA A 313 6.56 30.71 11.36
CA ALA A 313 7.76 31.42 10.93
C ALA A 313 7.63 32.95 11.04
N GLY A 314 6.42 33.50 10.81
CA GLY A 314 6.15 34.93 10.96
C GLY A 314 5.96 35.40 12.41
N ALA A 315 5.84 34.48 13.37
CA ALA A 315 5.70 34.77 14.80
C ALA A 315 7.05 34.73 15.57
N ARG A 316 8.17 34.48 14.87
CA ARG A 316 9.55 34.51 15.40
C ARG A 316 10.30 35.69 14.83
#